data_AF-A0A957FA25-F1
#
_entry.id   AF-A0A957FA25-F1
#
_cell.length_a   1.000
_cell.length_b   1.000
_cell.length_c   1.000
_cell.angle_alpha   90.00
_cell.angle_beta   90.00
_cell.angle_gamma   90.00
#
_symmetry.space_group_name_H-M   'P 1'
#
loop_
_entity.id
_entity.type
_entity.pdbx_description
1 polymer ?
#
loop_
_entity_poly.entity_id
_entity_poly.type
_entity_poly.pdbx_seq_one_letter_code
_entity_poly.pdbx_strand_id
1 'polypeptide(L)'
;MKRNVLALLLLTAVLFSCQNVPPPAPEPTRVEVEGAETAVPTPARPEGITILAEGQIVAVNPELPLSFGVSGRLKTVTVQPGDRVQAGDLLAELETADLENQLVQAQTALSTAEIQLANA
;
A
#
# COMPACT_ATOMS: atom_id res chain seq x y z
N MET A 1 -73.51 16.71 5.01
CA MET A 1 -72.69 17.94 5.06
C MET A 1 -71.19 17.70 4.86
N LYS A 2 -70.61 16.57 5.30
CA LYS A 2 -69.17 16.22 5.14
C LYS A 2 -68.69 16.01 3.69
N ARG A 3 -69.59 15.63 2.77
CA ARG A 3 -69.27 15.38 1.35
C ARG A 3 -69.06 16.66 0.53
N ASN A 4 -69.73 17.77 0.89
CA ASN A 4 -69.49 19.08 0.29
C ASN A 4 -68.27 19.80 0.89
N VAL A 5 -67.92 19.52 2.15
CA VAL A 5 -66.66 20.00 2.75
C VAL A 5 -65.46 19.35 2.04
N LEU A 6 -65.55 18.06 1.72
CA LEU A 6 -64.51 17.35 0.95
C LEU A 6 -64.37 17.90 -0.49
N ALA A 7 -65.50 18.23 -1.14
CA ALA A 7 -65.51 18.83 -2.48
C ALA A 7 -64.94 20.26 -2.48
N LEU A 8 -65.21 21.05 -1.45
CA LEU A 8 -64.67 22.42 -1.30
C LEU A 8 -63.14 22.41 -1.07
N LEU A 9 -62.65 21.43 -0.30
CA LEU A 9 -61.22 21.30 0.05
C LEU A 9 -60.38 20.78 -1.15
N LEU A 10 -60.97 19.92 -1.99
CA LEU A 10 -60.36 19.48 -3.25
C LEU A 10 -60.33 20.59 -4.32
N LEU A 11 -61.33 21.49 -4.33
CA LEU A 11 -61.37 22.62 -5.28
C LEU A 11 -60.31 23.69 -4.94
N THR A 12 -60.04 23.93 -3.66
CA THR A 12 -58.99 24.88 -3.22
C THR A 12 -57.57 24.37 -3.46
N ALA A 13 -57.36 23.05 -3.49
CA ALA A 13 -56.06 22.44 -3.76
C ALA A 13 -55.61 22.62 -5.23
N VAL A 14 -56.55 22.69 -6.17
CA VAL A 14 -56.25 22.85 -7.61
C VAL A 14 -55.90 24.30 -7.96
N LEU A 15 -56.44 25.28 -7.24
CA LEU A 15 -56.19 26.71 -7.49
C LEU A 15 -54.80 27.18 -7.01
N PHE A 16 -54.18 26.49 -6.05
CA PHE A 16 -52.85 26.85 -5.53
C PHE A 16 -51.68 26.38 -6.41
N SER A 17 -51.95 25.59 -7.46
CA SER A 17 -50.90 24.95 -8.28
C SER A 17 -50.51 25.74 -9.54
N CYS A 18 -51.19 26.86 -9.84
CA CYS A 18 -50.92 27.67 -11.04
C CYS A 18 -50.11 28.95 -10.78
N GLN A 19 -49.28 29.00 -9.72
CA GLN A 19 -48.49 30.20 -9.44
C GLN A 19 -47.06 29.92 -8.98
N ASN A 20 -46.44 28.89 -9.55
CA ASN A 20 -45.00 28.69 -9.44
C ASN A 20 -44.33 28.85 -10.81
N VAL A 21 -44.40 30.08 -11.32
CA VAL A 21 -43.59 30.53 -12.47
C VAL A 21 -42.16 30.75 -11.95
N PRO A 22 -41.17 29.97 -12.38
CA PRO A 22 -39.79 30.18 -12.00
C PRO A 22 -39.33 31.55 -12.53
N PRO A 23 -38.57 32.34 -11.75
CA PRO A 23 -38.01 33.60 -12.24
C PRO A 23 -37.11 33.31 -13.46
N PRO A 24 -37.09 34.20 -14.47
CA PRO A 24 -36.17 34.05 -15.59
C PRO A 24 -34.75 34.01 -15.04
N ALA A 25 -34.01 32.96 -15.45
CA ALA A 25 -32.63 32.77 -15.07
C ALA A 25 -31.83 34.05 -15.36
N PRO A 26 -30.96 34.52 -14.44
CA PRO A 26 -30.07 35.61 -14.77
C PRO A 26 -29.22 35.16 -15.95
N GLU A 27 -29.30 35.90 -17.06
CA GLU A 27 -28.38 35.77 -18.17
C GLU A 27 -26.96 35.74 -17.58
N PRO A 28 -26.08 34.81 -18.01
CA PRO A 28 -24.73 34.78 -17.51
C PRO A 28 -24.06 36.09 -17.93
N THR A 29 -24.01 37.04 -16.99
CA THR A 29 -23.11 38.18 -17.06
C THR A 29 -21.76 37.61 -17.42
N ARG A 30 -21.33 37.87 -18.66
CA ARG A 30 -19.97 37.58 -19.09
C ARG A 30 -19.09 38.43 -18.19
N VAL A 31 -18.60 37.81 -17.12
CA VAL A 31 -17.48 38.35 -16.38
C VAL A 31 -16.37 38.41 -17.42
N GLU A 32 -16.02 39.63 -17.82
CA GLU A 32 -14.75 39.88 -18.48
C GLU A 32 -13.72 39.34 -17.49
N VAL A 33 -13.20 38.14 -17.75
CA VAL A 33 -12.02 37.65 -17.05
C VAL A 33 -10.92 38.54 -17.59
N GLU A 34 -10.79 39.72 -17.00
CA GLU A 34 -9.57 40.49 -17.00
C GLU A 34 -8.51 39.49 -16.56
N GLY A 35 -7.70 39.08 -17.54
CA GLY A 35 -6.66 38.10 -17.36
C GLY A 35 -5.71 38.66 -16.34
N ALA A 36 -5.94 38.32 -15.07
CA ALA A 36 -4.86 38.14 -14.14
C ALA A 36 -4.02 37.01 -14.73
N GLU A 37 -3.06 37.39 -15.58
CA GLU A 37 -1.86 36.61 -15.79
C GLU A 37 -1.26 36.42 -14.40
N THR A 38 -1.72 35.39 -13.68
CA THR A 38 -0.89 34.72 -12.70
C THR A 38 0.34 34.31 -13.47
N ALA A 39 1.36 35.16 -13.38
CA ALA A 39 2.70 34.86 -13.84
C ALA A 39 3.04 33.50 -13.26
N VAL A 40 2.96 32.47 -14.12
CA VAL A 40 3.53 31.18 -13.83
C VAL A 40 4.96 31.48 -13.41
N PRO A 41 5.41 31.11 -12.19
CA PRO A 41 6.80 31.27 -11.85
C PRO A 41 7.57 30.41 -12.85
N THR A 42 8.17 31.07 -13.85
CA THR A 42 9.11 30.42 -14.76
C THR A 42 10.15 29.77 -13.86
N PRO A 43 10.23 28.43 -13.79
CA PRO A 43 11.28 27.80 -13.00
C PRO A 43 12.59 28.35 -13.55
N ALA A 44 13.42 28.92 -12.66
CA ALA A 44 14.72 29.43 -13.02
C ALA A 44 15.43 28.35 -13.86
N ARG A 45 15.59 28.62 -15.15
CA ARG A 45 16.16 27.64 -16.07
C ARG A 45 17.60 27.44 -15.61
N PRO A 46 18.02 26.21 -15.27
CA PRO A 46 19.43 25.99 -14.97
C PRO A 46 20.22 26.46 -16.19
N GLU A 47 21.10 27.45 -16.02
CA GLU A 47 22.01 27.87 -17.08
C GLU A 47 23.00 26.74 -17.31
N GLY A 48 22.86 26.07 -18.45
CA GLY A 48 23.63 24.88 -18.77
C GLY A 48 23.14 24.19 -20.04
N ILE A 49 23.95 23.24 -20.52
CA ILE A 49 23.63 22.39 -21.66
C ILE A 49 22.77 21.23 -21.16
N THR A 50 21.55 21.09 -21.70
CA THR A 50 20.72 19.90 -21.46
C THR A 50 21.11 18.83 -22.48
N ILE A 51 21.63 17.70 -22.01
CA ILE A 51 21.90 16.53 -22.85
C ILE A 51 20.71 15.58 -22.70
N LEU A 52 20.03 15.31 -23.81
CA LEU A 52 19.00 14.28 -23.87
C LEU A 52 19.68 12.96 -24.27
N ALA A 53 19.58 11.96 -23.40
CA ALA A 53 20.16 10.64 -23.63
C ALA A 53 19.17 9.56 -23.24
N GLU A 54 19.20 8.45 -23.96
CA GLU A 54 18.44 7.25 -23.65
C GLU A 54 19.25 6.35 -22.72
N GLY A 55 18.58 5.67 -21.80
CA GLY A 55 19.20 4.76 -20.87
C GLY A 55 18.17 3.81 -20.26
N GLN A 56 18.65 2.71 -19.69
CA GLN A 56 17.82 1.74 -19.00
C GLN A 56 18.05 1.85 -17.50
N ILE A 57 16.96 1.85 -16.72
CA ILE A 57 17.04 1.68 -15.27
C ILE A 57 17.24 0.20 -14.98
N VAL A 58 18.33 -0.12 -14.28
CA VAL A 58 18.65 -1.46 -13.81
C VAL A 58 18.76 -1.46 -12.29
N ALA A 59 18.45 -2.59 -11.66
CA ALA A 59 18.64 -2.73 -10.23
C ALA A 59 20.15 -2.65 -9.91
N VAL A 60 20.49 -1.89 -8.88
CA VAL A 60 21.89 -1.76 -8.42
C VAL A 60 22.43 -3.12 -7.97
N ASN A 61 21.57 -3.93 -7.35
CA ASN A 61 21.87 -5.30 -6.97
C ASN A 61 20.99 -6.25 -7.81
N PRO A 62 21.57 -7.32 -8.37
CA PRO A 62 20.79 -8.33 -9.08
C PRO A 62 19.88 -9.09 -8.10
N GLU A 63 18.92 -9.83 -8.66
CA GLU A 63 18.14 -10.79 -7.88
C GLU A 63 19.08 -11.83 -7.26
N LEU A 64 19.00 -12.01 -5.94
CA LEU A 64 19.76 -13.04 -5.23
C LEU A 64 18.89 -14.30 -5.08
N PRO A 65 19.24 -15.41 -5.72
CA PRO A 65 18.56 -16.68 -5.46
C PRO A 65 18.89 -17.13 -4.04
N LEU A 66 17.87 -17.23 -3.20
CA LEU A 66 18.00 -17.74 -1.83
C LEU A 66 17.78 -19.25 -1.82
N SER A 67 18.63 -19.96 -1.08
CA SER A 67 18.53 -21.40 -0.85
C SER A 67 18.99 -21.74 0.56
N PHE A 68 18.59 -22.91 1.03
CA PHE A 68 19.05 -23.43 2.31
C PHE A 68 20.36 -24.21 2.11
N GLY A 69 21.31 -24.03 3.04
CA GLY A 69 22.59 -24.76 3.02
C GLY A 69 22.46 -26.25 3.39
N VAL A 70 21.32 -26.63 3.96
CA VAL A 70 20.97 -28.02 4.30
C VAL A 70 19.58 -28.33 3.77
N SER A 71 19.35 -29.58 3.41
CA SER A 71 18.00 -30.07 3.09
C SER A 71 17.17 -30.16 4.35
N GLY A 72 15.91 -29.76 4.29
CA GLY A 72 15.01 -29.80 5.44
C GLY A 72 13.59 -29.39 5.09
N ARG A 73 12.70 -29.49 6.08
CA ARG A 73 11.32 -29.01 5.97
C ARG A 73 11.25 -27.56 6.43
N LEU A 74 10.45 -26.76 5.73
CA LEU A 74 10.20 -25.38 6.12
C LEU A 74 9.29 -25.35 7.35
N LYS A 75 9.72 -24.67 8.41
CA LYS A 75 8.95 -24.47 9.64
C LYS A 75 8.14 -23.19 9.57
N THR A 76 8.76 -22.07 9.18
CA THR A 76 8.08 -20.79 9.04
C THR A 76 8.72 -19.89 7.99
N VAL A 77 7.93 -18.93 7.49
CA VAL A 77 8.39 -17.78 6.70
C VAL A 77 7.95 -16.52 7.44
N THR A 78 8.88 -15.64 7.76
CA THR A 78 8.65 -14.49 8.65
C THR A 78 8.36 -13.20 7.87
N VAL A 79 8.51 -13.23 6.54
CA VAL A 79 8.40 -12.07 5.66
C VAL A 79 7.33 -12.25 4.59
N GLN A 80 6.84 -11.14 4.05
CA GLN A 80 5.89 -11.11 2.95
C GLN A 80 6.53 -10.55 1.67
N PRO A 81 6.00 -10.91 0.49
CA PRO A 81 6.44 -10.32 -0.77
C PRO A 81 6.31 -8.79 -0.75
N GLY A 82 7.40 -8.10 -1.10
CA GLY A 82 7.47 -6.63 -1.10
C GLY A 82 8.02 -6.01 0.18
N ASP A 83 8.25 -6.81 1.23
CA ASP A 83 8.91 -6.33 2.45
C ASP A 83 10.36 -5.89 2.17
N ARG A 84 10.79 -4.85 2.87
CA ARG A 84 12.20 -4.44 2.89
C ARG A 84 12.91 -5.17 4.02
N VAL A 85 13.98 -5.86 3.68
CA VAL A 85 14.81 -6.64 4.63
C VAL A 85 16.26 -6.15 4.60
N GLN A 86 16.98 -6.41 5.67
CA GLN A 86 18.38 -6.09 5.86
C GLN A 86 19.21 -7.36 5.98
N ALA A 87 20.53 -7.23 5.82
CA ALA A 87 21.45 -8.34 6.00
C ALA A 87 21.38 -8.85 7.45
N GLY A 88 21.14 -10.15 7.61
CA GLY A 88 21.00 -10.80 8.92
C GLY A 88 19.55 -11.02 9.35
N ASP A 89 18.56 -10.50 8.62
CA ASP A 89 17.15 -10.72 8.96
C ASP A 89 16.75 -12.19 8.76
N LEU A 90 15.99 -12.73 9.72
CA LEU A 90 15.42 -14.07 9.64
C LEU A 90 14.25 -14.08 8.65
N LEU A 91 14.49 -14.56 7.43
CA LEU A 91 13.45 -14.64 6.40
C LEU A 91 12.60 -15.90 6.54
N ALA A 92 13.22 -17.02 6.90
CA ALA A 92 12.59 -18.32 7.01
C ALA A 92 13.35 -19.22 7.99
N GLU A 93 12.64 -20.13 8.64
CA GLU A 93 13.20 -21.12 9.57
C GLU A 93 12.91 -22.53 9.06
N LEU A 94 13.90 -23.42 9.15
CA LEU A 94 13.72 -24.85 8.90
C LEU A 94 13.34 -25.58 10.19
N GLU A 95 12.70 -26.73 10.05
CA GLU A 95 12.47 -27.65 11.15
C GLU A 95 13.78 -28.37 11.50
N THR A 96 14.19 -28.30 12.78
CA THR A 96 15.52 -28.71 13.25
C THR A 96 15.50 -29.83 14.30
N ALA A 97 14.33 -30.40 14.62
CA ALA A 97 14.20 -31.35 15.74
C ALA A 97 15.19 -32.53 15.66
N ASP A 98 15.40 -33.10 14.48
CA ASP A 98 16.36 -34.20 14.29
C ASP A 98 17.81 -33.73 14.46
N LEU A 99 18.14 -32.52 14.00
CA LEU A 99 19.48 -31.93 14.16
C LEU A 99 19.77 -31.61 15.63
N GLU A 100 18.78 -31.14 16.38
CA GLU A 100 18.88 -30.89 17.82
C GLU A 100 19.13 -32.19 18.59
N ASN A 101 18.41 -33.26 18.25
CA ASN A 101 18.62 -34.57 18.85
C ASN A 101 20.04 -35.12 18.56
N GLN A 102 20.52 -34.97 17.32
CA GLN A 102 21.88 -35.38 16.95
C GLN A 102 22.95 -34.57 17.69
N LEU A 103 22.72 -33.27 17.87
CA LEU A 103 23.62 -32.40 18.62
C LEU A 103 23.73 -32.85 20.09
N VAL A 104 22.61 -33.16 20.76
CA VAL A 104 22.60 -33.66 22.14
C VAL A 104 23.35 -34.98 22.26
N GLN A 105 23.16 -35.90 21.30
CA GLN A 105 23.89 -37.18 21.28
C GLN A 105 25.40 -36.96 21.14
N ALA A 106 25.82 -36.08 20.23
CA ALA A 106 27.23 -35.76 20.01
C ALA A 106 27.88 -35.14 21.27
N GLN A 107 27.17 -34.23 21.95
CA GLN A 107 27.63 -33.61 23.19
C GLN A 107 27.76 -34.64 24.33
N THR A 108 26.82 -35.59 24.44
CA THR A 108 26.87 -36.67 25.43
C THR A 108 28.07 -37.60 25.18
N ALA A 109 28.33 -37.93 23.92
CA ALA A 109 29.48 -38.74 23.53
C ALA A 109 30.80 -38.02 23.86
N LEU A 110 30.90 -36.72 23.57
CA LEU A 110 32.06 -35.89 23.92
C LEU A 110 32.28 -35.88 25.44
N SER A 111 31.25 -35.59 26.23
CA SER A 111 31.34 -35.55 27.69
C SER A 111 31.79 -36.90 28.28
N THR A 112 31.29 -38.01 27.72
CA THR A 112 31.70 -39.36 28.15
C THR A 112 33.19 -39.60 27.85
N ALA A 113 33.66 -39.19 26.68
CA ALA A 113 35.07 -39.33 26.30
C ALA A 113 35.99 -38.46 27.17
N GLU A 114 35.56 -37.25 27.54
CA GLU A 114 36.30 -36.36 28.45
C GLU A 114 36.43 -36.98 29.85
N ILE A 115 35.36 -37.58 30.38
CA ILE A 115 35.38 -38.29 31.66
C ILE A 115 36.34 -39.49 31.59
N GLN A 116 36.31 -40.25 30.49
CA GLN A 116 37.21 -41.39 30.31
C GLN A 116 38.67 -40.94 30.26
N LEU A 117 38.98 -39.84 29.57
CA LEU A 117 40.32 -39.27 29.51
C LEU A 117 40.80 -38.77 30.89
N ALA A 118 39.92 -38.16 31.68
CA ALA A 118 40.26 -37.69 33.02
C ALA A 118 40.51 -38.83 34.02
N ASN A 119 39.90 -40.01 33.78
CA ASN A 119 40.05 -41.21 34.60
C ASN A 119 41.17 -42.14 34.11
N ALA A 120 41.80 -41.86 32.96
CA ALA A 120 42.90 -42.62 32.38
C ALA A 120 44.26 -42.13 32.91
#